data_AF-S9SEX2-F1
#
_entry.id   AF-S9SEX2-F1
#
_cell.length_a   1.000
_cell.length_b   1.000
_cell.length_c   1.000
_cell.angle_alpha   90.00
_cell.angle_beta   90.00
_cell.angle_gamma   90.00
#
_symmetry.space_group_name_H-M   'P 1'
#
loop_
_entity.id
_entity.type
_entity.pdbx_description
1 polymer ?
#
loop_
_entity_poly.entity_id
_entity_poly.type
_entity_poly.pdbx_seq_one_letter_code
_entity_poly.pdbx_strand_id
1 'polypeptide(L)'
;MSRFPEPLTLFGLAAAGTGALLGSALLVANALHDPGPDPAEFPPLSGAAWAQDAAGAPAERQEDVASADMTASPLPAENPAPSREGGYGLGREALPEEIAAWDIDVRPDGQGLPPGSGDVMTGEALFVERCATCHGDFGEGAGRWPQLAGGFGTLDSEDPVKTVGSFWPYLSTAIDYIHRAMPFGDAQSLTADETYAITAYILYLNDLVDEDFALSPETFASVRMPNAEGFFDDDRDVTELALFSGEPCMEACKDSVEITMRATVLDVTPDDGLAPAEATAGGAEASAAAEAAPATEPATEPAAEPAAEAAADPAAEPVAEPPSVEADAPASAPDMALVAAGEQLFRRRCASCHEVGEGARTRTGPVLNGVVGRPIASAEGFGYSRVLEDAGAAGRVWSVEELAAYLADPRGAMPGTRMAFQGLRSEEEIAAVIAFLQSHPE
;
A
#
# COMPACT_ATOMS: atom_id res chain seq x y z
N MET A 1 17.16 -57.79 24.86
CA MET A 1 15.95 -58.05 25.64
C MET A 1 14.87 -57.13 25.10
N SER A 2 14.11 -57.67 24.15
CA SER A 2 13.02 -57.00 23.43
C SER A 2 11.74 -57.05 24.25
N ARG A 3 10.86 -56.04 24.13
CA ARG A 3 9.39 -56.19 24.08
C ARG A 3 8.70 -54.83 23.88
N PHE A 4 8.33 -54.56 22.64
CA PHE A 4 7.11 -53.83 22.28
C PHE A 4 5.89 -54.72 22.59
N PRO A 5 4.71 -54.16 22.92
CA PRO A 5 3.45 -54.87 22.76
C PRO A 5 2.74 -54.42 21.48
N GLU A 6 2.45 -55.38 20.61
CA GLU A 6 1.51 -55.29 19.48
C GLU A 6 0.14 -55.85 19.89
N PRO A 7 -0.92 -55.63 19.07
CA PRO A 7 -2.30 -55.45 19.53
C PRO A 7 -3.13 -56.74 19.62
N LEU A 8 -4.23 -56.65 20.36
CA LEU A 8 -5.23 -57.72 20.51
C LEU A 8 -6.20 -57.73 19.33
N THR A 9 -6.06 -58.75 18.49
CA THR A 9 -7.06 -59.19 17.50
C THR A 9 -7.99 -60.21 18.15
N LEU A 10 -9.30 -59.99 18.10
CA LEU A 10 -10.32 -60.97 18.50
C LEU A 10 -11.26 -61.23 17.31
N PHE A 11 -11.20 -62.48 16.82
CA PHE A 11 -12.06 -63.02 15.76
C PHE A 11 -13.13 -63.94 16.38
N GLY A 12 -14.34 -63.92 15.82
CA GLY A 12 -15.39 -64.94 15.98
C GLY A 12 -16.79 -64.36 15.73
N LEU A 13 -17.34 -64.42 14.50
CA LEU A 13 -18.28 -65.44 13.97
C LEU A 13 -19.63 -65.47 14.74
N ALA A 14 -20.84 -65.45 14.15
CA ALA A 14 -21.31 -65.43 12.77
C ALA A 14 -22.83 -65.12 12.73
N ALA A 15 -23.25 -64.55 11.60
CA ALA A 15 -24.49 -64.81 10.84
C ALA A 15 -25.91 -64.45 11.36
N ALA A 16 -26.59 -63.71 10.47
CA ALA A 16 -28.02 -63.74 10.11
C ALA A 16 -29.03 -62.99 11.01
N GLY A 17 -29.51 -61.85 10.49
CA GLY A 17 -30.60 -61.09 11.11
C GLY A 17 -31.08 -59.87 10.30
N THR A 18 -31.58 -60.12 9.09
CA THR A 18 -32.82 -59.50 8.58
C THR A 18 -32.99 -57.96 8.64
N GLY A 19 -32.67 -57.29 7.53
CA GLY A 19 -33.58 -56.44 6.72
C GLY A 19 -34.77 -55.68 7.32
N ALA A 20 -34.73 -55.19 8.56
CA ALA A 20 -35.90 -54.55 9.19
C ALA A 20 -35.60 -53.31 10.06
N LEU A 21 -34.44 -52.64 9.87
CA LEU A 21 -34.10 -51.43 10.63
C LEU A 21 -33.66 -50.20 9.80
N LEU A 22 -33.68 -50.28 8.46
CA LEU A 22 -33.53 -49.09 7.60
C LEU A 22 -34.86 -48.47 7.14
N GLY A 23 -36.00 -49.13 7.39
CA GLY A 23 -37.33 -48.62 7.00
C GLY A 23 -37.91 -47.55 7.93
N SER A 24 -37.49 -47.52 9.20
CA SER A 24 -38.07 -46.61 10.21
C SER A 24 -37.30 -45.31 10.40
N ALA A 25 -36.07 -45.20 9.90
CA ALA A 25 -35.29 -43.96 9.96
C ALA A 25 -35.67 -42.96 8.85
N LEU A 26 -36.17 -43.43 7.70
CA LEU A 26 -36.60 -42.56 6.60
C LEU A 26 -37.98 -41.91 6.83
N LEU A 27 -38.82 -42.45 7.73
CA LEU A 27 -40.15 -41.92 8.01
C LEU A 27 -40.17 -40.83 9.09
N VAL A 28 -39.11 -40.70 9.89
CA VAL A 28 -39.00 -39.62 10.89
C VAL A 28 -38.21 -38.41 10.35
N ALA A 29 -37.31 -38.61 9.40
CA ALA A 29 -36.57 -37.51 8.77
C ALA A 29 -37.41 -36.64 7.83
N ASN A 30 -38.57 -37.12 7.37
CA ASN A 30 -39.46 -36.36 6.47
C ASN A 30 -40.61 -35.62 7.19
N ALA A 31 -40.65 -35.66 8.53
CA ALA A 31 -41.72 -35.07 9.34
C ALA A 31 -41.32 -33.80 10.11
N LEU A 32 -40.06 -33.32 9.96
CA LEU A 32 -39.56 -32.10 10.62
C LEU A 32 -39.00 -31.06 9.65
N HIS A 33 -39.25 -31.21 8.35
CA HIS A 33 -39.01 -30.15 7.38
C HIS A 33 -40.30 -29.32 7.28
N ASP A 34 -40.28 -28.11 7.83
CA ASP A 34 -41.32 -27.10 7.63
C ASP A 34 -40.97 -26.36 6.33
N PRO A 35 -41.68 -26.62 5.21
CA PRO A 35 -41.49 -25.82 4.02
C PRO A 35 -42.12 -24.45 4.30
N GLY A 36 -41.28 -23.40 4.30
CA GLY A 36 -41.76 -22.01 4.31
C GLY A 36 -42.81 -21.77 3.22
N PRO A 37 -43.64 -20.72 3.35
CA PRO A 37 -44.82 -20.53 2.51
C PRO A 37 -44.47 -20.43 1.02
N ASP A 38 -45.38 -20.97 0.20
CA ASP A 38 -45.30 -21.04 -1.26
C ASP A 38 -45.18 -19.62 -1.88
N PRO A 39 -44.19 -19.36 -2.76
CA PRO A 39 -44.03 -18.06 -3.42
C PRO A 39 -45.22 -17.64 -4.30
N ALA A 40 -46.20 -18.51 -4.53
CA ALA A 40 -47.44 -18.19 -5.25
C ALA A 40 -48.51 -17.43 -4.42
N GLU A 41 -48.31 -17.23 -3.11
CA GLU A 41 -49.31 -16.55 -2.24
C GLU A 41 -49.07 -15.05 -1.99
N PHE A 42 -48.05 -14.44 -2.61
CA PHE A 42 -47.87 -12.99 -2.55
C PHE A 42 -48.71 -12.30 -3.64
N PRO A 43 -49.68 -11.42 -3.30
CA PRO A 43 -50.34 -10.62 -4.31
C PRO A 43 -49.32 -9.72 -5.02
N PRO A 44 -49.44 -9.48 -6.33
CA PRO A 44 -48.49 -8.64 -7.06
C PRO A 44 -48.50 -7.22 -6.48
N LEU A 45 -47.33 -6.73 -6.07
CA LEU A 45 -47.15 -5.31 -5.75
C LEU A 45 -47.38 -4.50 -7.03
N SER A 46 -48.57 -3.94 -7.16
CA SER A 46 -48.88 -2.96 -8.19
C SER A 46 -47.94 -1.76 -8.02
N GLY A 47 -47.05 -1.56 -8.98
CA GLY A 47 -46.12 -0.42 -9.05
C GLY A 47 -46.79 0.92 -9.35
N ALA A 48 -47.73 1.34 -8.51
CA ALA A 48 -48.47 2.59 -8.65
C ALA A 48 -48.49 3.35 -7.31
N ALA A 49 -47.33 3.81 -6.84
CA ALA A 49 -47.29 4.74 -5.70
C ALA A 49 -46.09 5.70 -5.65
N TRP A 50 -45.13 5.65 -6.58
CA TRP A 50 -43.92 6.50 -6.51
C TRP A 50 -43.66 7.29 -7.80
N ALA A 51 -44.72 7.67 -8.50
CA ALA A 51 -44.64 8.49 -9.71
C ALA A 51 -45.52 9.74 -9.60
N GLN A 52 -45.41 10.49 -8.51
CA GLN A 52 -45.96 11.84 -8.39
C GLN A 52 -45.01 12.64 -7.50
N ASP A 53 -43.95 13.19 -8.11
CA ASP A 53 -43.29 14.46 -7.71
C ASP A 53 -41.97 14.67 -8.48
N ALA A 54 -42.04 14.63 -9.81
CA ALA A 54 -40.96 15.13 -10.66
C ALA A 54 -41.55 16.00 -11.78
N ALA A 55 -42.17 17.11 -11.39
CA ALA A 55 -42.54 18.19 -12.29
C ALA A 55 -41.81 19.46 -11.84
N GLY A 56 -40.65 19.74 -12.45
CA GLY A 56 -39.95 21.01 -12.24
C GLY A 56 -38.45 20.99 -12.51
N ALA A 57 -38.03 20.88 -13.77
CA ALA A 57 -36.72 21.36 -14.22
C ALA A 57 -36.83 21.84 -15.68
N PRO A 58 -36.25 23.01 -16.03
CA PRO A 58 -36.53 23.68 -17.30
C PRO A 58 -35.71 23.11 -18.46
N ALA A 59 -36.28 23.21 -19.66
CA ALA A 59 -35.67 22.81 -20.92
C ALA A 59 -34.44 23.67 -21.26
N GLU A 60 -33.29 23.03 -21.47
CA GLU A 60 -32.10 23.67 -22.04
C GLU A 60 -32.10 23.59 -23.56
N ARG A 61 -31.57 24.68 -24.13
CA ARG A 61 -31.56 25.04 -25.54
C ARG A 61 -30.60 24.15 -26.34
N GLN A 62 -31.04 23.70 -27.50
CA GLN A 62 -30.17 23.19 -28.56
C GLN A 62 -29.27 24.33 -29.07
N GLU A 63 -27.97 24.16 -28.90
CA GLU A 63 -26.97 24.94 -29.64
C GLU A 63 -26.37 24.03 -30.74
N ASP A 64 -26.54 24.48 -31.98
CA ASP A 64 -25.94 23.93 -33.19
C ASP A 64 -24.42 24.02 -33.11
N VAL A 65 -23.74 22.88 -33.03
CA VAL A 65 -22.30 22.79 -33.36
C VAL A 65 -22.14 22.10 -34.70
N ALA A 66 -21.74 22.92 -35.68
CA ALA A 66 -21.42 22.53 -37.03
C ALA A 66 -20.22 21.56 -37.08
N SER A 67 -20.33 20.64 -38.04
CA SER A 67 -19.39 19.60 -38.46
C SER A 67 -17.91 20.03 -38.49
N ALA A 68 -17.09 19.33 -37.73
CA ALA A 68 -15.68 19.11 -38.05
C ALA A 68 -15.52 17.65 -38.51
N ASP A 69 -15.27 17.50 -39.80
CA ASP A 69 -15.05 16.24 -40.50
C ASP A 69 -13.68 15.67 -40.08
N MET A 70 -13.69 14.74 -39.13
CA MET A 70 -12.57 13.84 -38.86
C MET A 70 -13.01 12.47 -39.34
N THR A 71 -12.33 11.96 -40.36
CA THR A 71 -12.52 10.61 -40.89
C THR A 71 -12.14 9.58 -39.82
N ALA A 72 -13.07 9.30 -38.92
CA ALA A 72 -12.99 8.17 -38.01
C ALA A 72 -13.20 6.89 -38.84
N SER A 73 -12.23 5.99 -38.80
CA SER A 73 -12.48 4.59 -39.18
C SER A 73 -13.69 4.10 -38.37
N PRO A 74 -14.69 3.47 -39.00
CA PRO A 74 -15.85 2.99 -38.27
C PRO A 74 -15.40 1.94 -37.26
N LEU A 75 -15.62 2.23 -35.97
CA LEU A 75 -15.58 1.20 -34.95
C LEU A 75 -16.60 0.12 -35.35
N PRO A 76 -16.22 -1.17 -35.35
CA PRO A 76 -17.17 -2.23 -35.66
C PRO A 76 -18.36 -2.11 -34.69
N ALA A 77 -19.57 -2.21 -35.23
CA ALA A 77 -20.77 -2.22 -34.41
C ALA A 77 -20.72 -3.45 -33.49
N GLU A 78 -20.46 -3.22 -32.20
CA GLU A 78 -20.49 -4.28 -31.19
C GLU A 78 -21.94 -4.66 -30.94
N ASN A 79 -22.32 -5.89 -31.30
CA ASN A 79 -23.62 -6.42 -30.94
C ASN A 79 -23.66 -6.60 -29.40
N PRO A 80 -24.79 -6.29 -28.74
CA PRO A 80 -24.95 -6.61 -27.32
C PRO A 80 -24.72 -8.10 -27.09
N ALA A 81 -24.15 -8.47 -25.94
CA ALA A 81 -23.95 -9.88 -25.62
C ALA A 81 -25.29 -10.59 -25.71
N PRO A 82 -25.34 -11.80 -26.28
CA PRO A 82 -26.40 -12.71 -25.92
C PRO A 82 -26.30 -12.94 -24.42
N SER A 83 -27.22 -12.32 -23.67
CA SER A 83 -27.41 -12.67 -22.26
C SER A 83 -27.58 -14.19 -22.17
N ARG A 84 -27.09 -14.80 -21.07
CA ARG A 84 -27.44 -16.19 -20.74
C ARG A 84 -28.95 -16.37 -20.92
N GLU A 85 -29.38 -17.54 -21.40
CA GLU A 85 -30.78 -17.82 -21.70
C GLU A 85 -31.68 -17.39 -20.52
N GLY A 86 -32.54 -16.40 -20.76
CA GLY A 86 -33.42 -15.80 -19.73
C GLY A 86 -32.92 -14.56 -18.99
N GLY A 87 -31.73 -14.03 -19.27
CA GLY A 87 -31.26 -12.78 -18.64
C GLY A 87 -31.70 -11.51 -19.36
N TYR A 88 -31.40 -10.35 -18.74
CA TYR A 88 -31.98 -9.04 -19.08
C TYR A 88 -31.48 -8.40 -20.38
N GLY A 89 -30.55 -9.02 -21.11
CA GLY A 89 -29.98 -8.45 -22.34
C GLY A 89 -29.12 -7.20 -22.13
N LEU A 90 -28.51 -7.06 -20.94
CA LEU A 90 -27.60 -5.96 -20.61
C LEU A 90 -26.14 -6.38 -20.77
N GLY A 91 -25.29 -5.46 -21.24
CA GLY A 91 -23.85 -5.65 -21.39
C GLY A 91 -23.43 -6.30 -22.71
N ARG A 92 -22.13 -6.57 -22.83
CA ARG A 92 -21.52 -7.35 -23.91
C ARG A 92 -20.57 -8.41 -23.37
N GLU A 93 -20.16 -9.33 -24.24
CA GLU A 93 -19.19 -10.36 -23.88
C GLU A 93 -17.85 -9.66 -23.63
N ALA A 94 -17.18 -10.03 -22.54
CA ALA A 94 -15.86 -9.52 -22.26
C ALA A 94 -14.89 -10.14 -23.27
N LEU A 95 -14.09 -9.28 -23.91
CA LEU A 95 -13.06 -9.74 -24.84
C LEU A 95 -11.96 -10.46 -24.05
N PRO A 96 -11.29 -11.47 -24.64
CA PRO A 96 -10.19 -12.16 -23.99
C PRO A 96 -9.10 -11.19 -23.49
N GLU A 97 -8.84 -10.11 -24.23
CA GLU A 97 -7.84 -9.10 -23.87
C GLU A 97 -8.25 -8.28 -22.64
N GLU A 98 -9.54 -8.03 -22.46
CA GLU A 98 -10.06 -7.31 -21.29
C GLU A 98 -9.97 -8.17 -20.03
N ILE A 99 -10.31 -9.45 -20.16
CA ILE A 99 -10.15 -10.42 -19.09
C ILE A 99 -8.67 -10.53 -18.73
N ALA A 100 -7.78 -10.74 -19.71
CA ALA A 100 -6.35 -10.86 -19.44
C ALA A 100 -5.72 -9.60 -18.81
N ALA A 101 -6.27 -8.41 -19.09
CA ALA A 101 -5.79 -7.16 -18.50
C ALA A 101 -6.26 -6.96 -17.05
N TRP A 102 -7.39 -7.55 -16.64
CA TRP A 102 -8.01 -7.29 -15.33
C TRP A 102 -7.90 -8.49 -14.38
N ASP A 103 -7.97 -9.70 -14.93
CA ASP A 103 -7.93 -10.97 -14.21
C ASP A 103 -6.49 -11.47 -14.07
N ILE A 104 -5.78 -10.81 -13.17
CA ILE A 104 -4.40 -11.13 -12.78
C ILE A 104 -4.34 -11.77 -11.39
N ASP A 105 -5.42 -12.44 -10.95
CA ASP A 105 -5.48 -13.10 -9.64
C ASP A 105 -4.51 -14.28 -9.58
N VAL A 106 -3.78 -14.44 -8.47
CA VAL A 106 -2.95 -15.62 -8.25
C VAL A 106 -3.50 -16.40 -7.06
N ARG A 107 -3.93 -17.63 -7.32
CA ARG A 107 -4.54 -18.50 -6.32
C ARG A 107 -3.47 -19.34 -5.59
N PRO A 108 -3.77 -19.83 -4.38
CA PRO A 108 -2.83 -20.64 -3.60
C PRO A 108 -2.32 -21.90 -4.30
N ASP A 109 -3.07 -22.44 -5.26
CA ASP A 109 -2.69 -23.60 -6.07
C ASP A 109 -1.85 -23.24 -7.31
N GLY A 110 -1.48 -21.98 -7.48
CA GLY A 110 -0.68 -21.46 -8.59
C GLY A 110 -1.49 -21.13 -9.85
N GLN A 111 -2.82 -21.29 -9.85
CA GLN A 111 -3.64 -20.77 -10.95
C GLN A 111 -3.49 -19.26 -11.06
N GLY A 112 -3.29 -18.78 -12.29
CA GLY A 112 -3.13 -17.35 -12.60
C GLY A 112 -1.69 -16.82 -12.53
N LEU A 113 -0.70 -17.66 -12.19
CA LEU A 113 0.71 -17.26 -12.24
C LEU A 113 1.10 -16.77 -13.64
N PRO A 114 1.64 -15.54 -13.77
CA PRO A 114 2.11 -15.05 -15.06
C PRO A 114 3.38 -15.81 -15.50
N PRO A 115 3.62 -15.97 -16.81
CA PRO A 115 4.87 -16.55 -17.29
C PRO A 115 6.05 -15.64 -16.93
N GLY A 116 7.12 -16.22 -16.41
CA GLY A 116 8.30 -15.47 -16.02
C GLY A 116 9.12 -16.18 -14.94
N SER A 117 10.19 -15.51 -14.51
CA SER A 117 11.02 -15.94 -13.39
C SER A 117 11.85 -14.78 -12.86
N GLY A 118 12.25 -14.87 -11.59
CA GLY A 118 13.19 -13.92 -11.01
C GLY A 118 13.99 -14.52 -9.85
N ASP A 119 15.27 -14.16 -9.76
CA ASP A 119 16.16 -14.59 -8.69
C ASP A 119 16.26 -13.57 -7.55
N VAL A 120 16.77 -14.02 -6.42
CA VAL A 120 16.93 -13.20 -5.19
C VAL A 120 17.81 -11.97 -5.44
N MET A 121 18.93 -12.12 -6.16
CA MET A 121 19.88 -11.02 -6.38
C MET A 121 19.32 -9.92 -7.28
N THR A 122 18.57 -10.28 -8.33
CA THR A 122 17.82 -9.33 -9.14
C THR A 122 16.74 -8.67 -8.30
N GLY A 123 16.09 -9.45 -7.44
CA GLY A 123 15.07 -8.99 -6.51
C GLY A 123 15.58 -7.95 -5.53
N GLU A 124 16.77 -8.15 -4.95
CA GLU A 124 17.42 -7.21 -4.04
C GLU A 124 17.62 -5.85 -4.72
N ALA A 125 18.22 -5.84 -5.92
CA ALA A 125 18.48 -4.61 -6.66
C ALA A 125 17.18 -3.84 -6.96
N LEU A 126 16.13 -4.54 -7.40
CA LEU A 126 14.81 -3.95 -7.65
C LEU A 126 14.15 -3.46 -6.36
N PHE A 127 14.28 -4.21 -5.26
CA PHE A 127 13.70 -3.87 -3.98
C PHE A 127 14.33 -2.60 -3.40
N VAL A 128 15.65 -2.45 -3.47
CA VAL A 128 16.36 -1.23 -3.06
C VAL A 128 15.88 -0.03 -3.89
N GLU A 129 15.71 -0.21 -5.21
CA GLU A 129 15.28 0.87 -6.09
C GLU A 129 13.81 1.28 -5.87
N ARG A 130 12.91 0.32 -5.66
CA ARG A 130 11.45 0.53 -5.76
C ARG A 130 10.69 0.39 -4.46
N CYS A 131 11.25 -0.29 -3.45
CA CYS A 131 10.51 -0.71 -2.25
C CYS A 131 11.14 -0.17 -0.95
N ALA A 132 12.47 -0.16 -0.86
CA ALA A 132 13.20 0.06 0.40
C ALA A 132 12.95 1.44 1.04
N THR A 133 12.58 2.44 0.25
CA THR A 133 12.19 3.78 0.74
C THR A 133 11.12 3.70 1.84
N CYS A 134 10.19 2.76 1.71
CA CYS A 134 9.13 2.52 2.67
C CYS A 134 9.37 1.24 3.48
N HIS A 135 9.87 0.18 2.86
CA HIS A 135 9.96 -1.12 3.52
C HIS A 135 11.30 -1.40 4.23
N GLY A 136 12.25 -0.46 4.22
CA GLY A 136 13.61 -0.70 4.71
C GLY A 136 14.42 -1.52 3.71
N ASP A 137 15.75 -1.57 3.83
CA ASP A 137 16.58 -2.31 2.87
C ASP A 137 16.41 -3.83 3.04
N PHE A 138 16.08 -4.28 4.25
CA PHE A 138 15.92 -5.69 4.62
C PHE A 138 14.46 -6.05 4.97
N GLY A 139 13.48 -5.24 4.52
CA GLY A 139 12.07 -5.48 4.81
C GLY A 139 11.66 -5.19 6.25
N GLU A 140 12.50 -4.52 7.03
CA GLU A 140 12.28 -4.17 8.45
C GLU A 140 11.31 -3.01 8.68
N GLY A 141 10.85 -2.36 7.61
CA GLY A 141 9.96 -1.21 7.63
C GLY A 141 10.68 0.11 7.98
N ALA A 142 10.54 1.12 7.12
CA ALA A 142 11.06 2.46 7.38
C ALA A 142 10.03 3.32 8.13
N GLY A 143 10.32 3.70 9.37
CA GLY A 143 9.44 4.57 10.16
C GLY A 143 8.14 3.87 10.59
N ARG A 144 7.00 4.24 9.99
CA ARG A 144 5.68 3.65 10.28
C ARG A 144 5.13 2.80 9.12
N TRP A 145 5.94 2.58 8.09
CA TRP A 145 5.57 1.72 6.98
C TRP A 145 5.63 0.23 7.36
N PRO A 146 4.88 -0.64 6.65
CA PRO A 146 4.80 -2.05 6.98
C PRO A 146 6.15 -2.78 6.95
N GLN A 147 6.36 -3.64 7.97
CA GLN A 147 7.44 -4.63 8.01
C GLN A 147 7.05 -5.82 7.13
N LEU A 148 7.94 -6.22 6.23
CA LEU A 148 7.77 -7.34 5.32
C LEU A 148 8.48 -8.61 5.82
N ALA A 149 9.49 -8.46 6.68
CA ALA A 149 10.27 -9.56 7.23
C ALA A 149 10.38 -9.51 8.76
N GLY A 150 10.56 -10.67 9.39
CA GLY A 150 10.69 -10.82 10.83
C GLY A 150 9.38 -11.18 11.55
N GLY A 151 9.37 -11.09 12.89
CA GLY A 151 8.18 -11.37 13.70
C GLY A 151 7.85 -12.84 13.92
N PHE A 152 8.74 -13.76 13.57
CA PHE A 152 8.58 -15.19 13.82
C PHE A 152 8.36 -15.48 15.31
N GLY A 153 7.36 -16.30 15.62
CA GLY A 153 7.04 -16.70 16.98
C GLY A 153 6.45 -15.59 17.86
N THR A 154 6.00 -14.47 17.29
CA THR A 154 5.38 -13.36 18.05
C THR A 154 3.85 -13.38 18.06
N LEU A 155 3.21 -14.35 17.37
CA LEU A 155 1.76 -14.33 17.13
C LEU A 155 0.90 -14.43 18.40
N ASP A 156 1.46 -14.96 19.50
CA ASP A 156 0.83 -15.10 20.81
C ASP A 156 1.31 -14.06 21.84
N SER A 157 2.13 -13.10 21.41
CA SER A 157 2.60 -12.01 22.26
C SER A 157 1.55 -10.90 22.43
N GLU A 158 1.79 -9.97 23.37
CA GLU A 158 0.92 -8.80 23.59
C GLU A 158 0.85 -7.89 22.34
N ASP A 159 1.98 -7.73 21.64
CA ASP A 159 2.13 -6.94 20.41
C ASP A 159 2.71 -7.78 19.26
N PRO A 160 1.90 -8.60 18.58
CA PRO A 160 2.38 -9.46 17.49
C PRO A 160 2.92 -8.69 16.28
N VAL A 161 4.05 -9.14 15.74
CA VAL A 161 4.64 -8.62 14.49
C VAL A 161 4.26 -9.56 13.35
N LYS A 162 3.25 -9.15 12.57
CA LYS A 162 2.65 -9.95 11.49
C LYS A 162 3.21 -9.54 10.12
N THR A 163 4.10 -10.35 9.57
CA THR A 163 4.81 -10.11 8.31
C THR A 163 4.49 -11.18 7.28
N VAL A 164 5.13 -11.11 6.11
CA VAL A 164 5.00 -12.14 5.07
C VAL A 164 5.48 -13.50 5.61
N GLY A 165 6.63 -13.56 6.28
CA GLY A 165 7.14 -14.82 6.84
C GLY A 165 6.41 -15.29 8.10
N SER A 166 6.03 -14.39 9.00
CA SER A 166 5.47 -14.79 10.30
C SER A 166 3.98 -15.11 10.26
N PHE A 167 3.22 -14.51 9.34
CA PHE A 167 1.76 -14.55 9.39
C PHE A 167 1.08 -15.01 8.10
N TRP A 168 1.63 -14.72 6.91
CA TRP A 168 0.89 -14.98 5.67
C TRP A 168 0.84 -16.49 5.36
N PRO A 169 -0.31 -17.02 4.88
CA PRO A 169 -0.45 -18.46 4.65
C PRO A 169 0.05 -18.91 3.27
N TYR A 170 0.01 -18.02 2.27
CA TYR A 170 0.25 -18.40 0.87
C TYR A 170 1.18 -17.43 0.16
N LEU A 171 2.11 -17.98 -0.61
CA LEU A 171 3.00 -17.20 -1.47
C LEU A 171 2.25 -16.49 -2.60
N SER A 172 1.12 -17.07 -3.06
CA SER A 172 0.29 -16.49 -4.11
C SER A 172 -0.16 -15.08 -3.76
N THR A 173 -0.51 -14.83 -2.50
CA THR A 173 -0.94 -13.52 -2.01
C THR A 173 0.16 -12.48 -2.16
N ALA A 174 1.43 -12.84 -1.92
CA ALA A 174 2.54 -11.93 -2.11
C ALA A 174 2.72 -11.57 -3.58
N ILE A 175 2.70 -12.57 -4.49
CA ILE A 175 2.83 -12.34 -5.93
C ILE A 175 1.69 -11.47 -6.46
N ASP A 176 0.42 -11.84 -6.20
CA ASP A 176 -0.74 -11.07 -6.68
C ASP A 176 -0.73 -9.65 -6.14
N TYR A 177 -0.54 -9.48 -4.83
CA TYR A 177 -0.57 -8.15 -4.22
C TYR A 177 0.56 -7.25 -4.71
N ILE A 178 1.78 -7.78 -4.81
CA ILE A 178 2.93 -7.01 -5.32
C ILE A 178 2.69 -6.62 -6.78
N HIS A 179 2.24 -7.56 -7.62
CA HIS A 179 1.99 -7.29 -9.03
C HIS A 179 0.87 -6.26 -9.24
N ARG A 180 -0.22 -6.39 -8.47
CA ARG A 180 -1.45 -5.61 -8.63
C ARG A 180 -1.38 -4.22 -7.99
N ALA A 181 -0.71 -4.09 -6.86
CA ALA A 181 -0.87 -2.94 -5.97
C ALA A 181 0.44 -2.24 -5.56
N MET A 182 1.61 -2.79 -5.93
CA MET A 182 2.91 -2.20 -5.62
C MET A 182 3.68 -1.78 -6.89
N PRO A 183 4.58 -0.78 -6.78
CA PRO A 183 4.87 0.06 -5.61
C PRO A 183 3.71 1.01 -5.23
N PHE A 184 3.62 1.40 -3.96
CA PHE A 184 2.58 2.33 -3.51
C PHE A 184 2.73 3.69 -4.21
N GLY A 185 1.70 4.08 -4.97
CA GLY A 185 1.69 5.30 -5.79
C GLY A 185 2.08 5.11 -7.26
N ASP A 186 2.57 3.91 -7.64
CA ASP A 186 2.92 3.52 -9.01
C ASP A 186 2.50 2.05 -9.26
N ALA A 187 1.30 1.68 -8.81
CA ALA A 187 0.81 0.29 -8.88
C ALA A 187 0.69 -0.21 -10.33
N GLN A 188 0.85 -1.53 -10.53
CA GLN A 188 0.90 -2.19 -11.85
C GLN A 188 2.05 -1.71 -12.75
N SER A 189 3.10 -1.10 -12.19
CA SER A 189 4.29 -0.73 -12.95
C SER A 189 5.29 -1.88 -13.14
N LEU A 190 5.13 -2.98 -12.40
CA LEU A 190 6.06 -4.11 -12.39
C LEU A 190 5.70 -5.13 -13.46
N THR A 191 6.72 -5.64 -14.15
CA THR A 191 6.61 -6.82 -15.00
C THR A 191 6.47 -8.11 -14.17
N ALA A 192 6.09 -9.20 -14.82
CA ALA A 192 6.02 -10.52 -14.17
C ALA A 192 7.38 -10.95 -13.60
N ASP A 193 8.46 -10.80 -14.37
CA ASP A 193 9.82 -11.16 -13.94
C ASP A 193 10.28 -10.32 -12.74
N GLU A 194 10.03 -9.00 -12.75
CA GLU A 194 10.34 -8.12 -11.62
C GLU A 194 9.54 -8.50 -10.36
N THR A 195 8.26 -8.88 -10.53
CA THR A 195 7.41 -9.35 -9.44
C THR A 195 7.97 -10.64 -8.83
N TYR A 196 8.38 -11.60 -9.66
CA TYR A 196 9.01 -12.85 -9.18
C TYR A 196 10.31 -12.57 -8.44
N ALA A 197 11.17 -11.71 -8.99
CA ALA A 197 12.45 -11.36 -8.38
C ALA A 197 12.27 -10.71 -7.02
N ILE A 198 11.42 -9.67 -6.93
CA ILE A 198 11.10 -8.99 -5.67
C ILE A 198 10.52 -9.98 -4.64
N THR A 199 9.63 -10.88 -5.08
CA THR A 199 9.05 -11.89 -4.20
C THR A 199 10.11 -12.88 -3.70
N ALA A 200 11.03 -13.32 -4.57
CA ALA A 200 12.15 -14.18 -4.20
C ALA A 200 13.03 -13.51 -3.13
N TYR A 201 13.31 -12.21 -3.28
CA TYR A 201 14.05 -11.45 -2.27
C TYR A 201 13.30 -11.35 -0.94
N ILE A 202 11.98 -11.11 -0.93
CA ILE A 202 11.18 -11.10 0.31
C ILE A 202 11.20 -12.48 0.99
N LEU A 203 11.19 -13.58 0.23
CA LEU A 203 11.36 -14.92 0.77
C LEU A 203 12.73 -15.10 1.42
N TYR A 204 13.79 -14.61 0.78
CA TYR A 204 15.16 -14.63 1.30
C TYR A 204 15.27 -13.83 2.61
N LEU A 205 14.70 -12.62 2.68
CA LEU A 205 14.66 -11.80 3.89
C LEU A 205 13.94 -12.48 5.07
N ASN A 206 13.08 -13.45 4.78
CA ASN A 206 12.35 -14.25 5.78
C ASN A 206 12.99 -15.62 6.03
N ASP A 207 14.23 -15.85 5.60
CA ASP A 207 14.98 -17.11 5.74
C ASP A 207 14.22 -18.33 5.17
N LEU A 208 13.41 -18.13 4.12
CA LEU A 208 12.60 -19.19 3.50
C LEU A 208 13.28 -19.84 2.29
N VAL A 209 14.24 -19.16 1.68
CA VAL A 209 15.01 -19.61 0.51
C VAL A 209 16.45 -19.10 0.59
N ASP A 210 17.36 -19.76 -0.12
CA ASP A 210 18.77 -19.36 -0.23
C ASP A 210 18.98 -18.23 -1.27
N GLU A 211 20.15 -17.59 -1.24
CA GLU A 211 20.52 -16.46 -2.10
C GLU A 211 20.55 -16.78 -3.61
N ASP A 212 20.71 -18.05 -3.99
CA ASP A 212 20.74 -18.51 -5.38
C ASP A 212 19.37 -18.99 -5.88
N PHE A 213 18.32 -18.86 -5.07
CA PHE A 213 16.98 -19.28 -5.43
C PHE A 213 16.38 -18.43 -6.54
N ALA A 214 15.71 -19.09 -7.48
CA ALA A 214 14.91 -18.46 -8.54
C ALA A 214 13.45 -18.88 -8.42
N LEU A 215 12.57 -17.88 -8.29
CA LEU A 215 11.14 -18.09 -8.24
C LEU A 215 10.57 -18.08 -9.66
N SER A 216 9.75 -19.08 -9.97
CA SER A 216 9.05 -19.24 -11.24
C SER A 216 7.76 -20.06 -11.04
N PRO A 217 6.88 -20.19 -12.04
CA PRO A 217 5.74 -21.10 -11.96
C PRO A 217 6.11 -22.54 -11.58
N GLU A 218 7.29 -23.01 -12.00
CA GLU A 218 7.78 -24.36 -11.71
C GLU A 218 8.27 -24.52 -10.27
N THR A 219 8.87 -23.48 -9.69
CA THR A 219 9.41 -23.53 -8.32
C THR A 219 8.41 -23.03 -7.27
N PHE A 220 7.33 -22.35 -7.68
CA PHE A 220 6.32 -21.76 -6.80
C PHE A 220 5.79 -22.74 -5.73
N ALA A 221 5.39 -23.94 -6.16
CA ALA A 221 4.81 -24.94 -5.26
C ALA A 221 5.82 -25.55 -4.28
N SER A 222 7.13 -25.32 -4.47
CA SER A 222 8.16 -25.81 -3.54
C SER A 222 8.27 -24.96 -2.27
N VAL A 223 7.81 -23.70 -2.32
CA VAL A 223 7.89 -22.78 -1.19
C VAL A 223 6.69 -23.00 -0.27
N ARG A 224 6.95 -23.36 0.99
CA ARG A 224 5.91 -23.52 2.01
C ARG A 224 6.00 -22.39 3.04
N MET A 225 4.96 -21.58 3.12
CA MET A 225 4.90 -20.50 4.11
C MET A 225 4.75 -21.07 5.53
N PRO A 226 5.47 -20.53 6.54
CA PRO A 226 5.45 -21.05 7.90
C PRO A 226 4.06 -21.09 8.55
N ASN A 227 3.20 -20.12 8.25
CA ASN A 227 1.86 -19.99 8.82
C ASN A 227 0.74 -20.50 7.89
N ALA A 228 1.04 -21.41 6.96
CA ALA A 228 0.07 -21.94 5.99
C ALA A 228 -1.17 -22.60 6.64
N GLU A 229 -1.02 -23.14 7.84
CA GLU A 229 -2.10 -23.81 8.61
C GLU A 229 -2.62 -22.93 9.77
N GLY A 230 -2.20 -21.66 9.85
CA GLY A 230 -2.52 -20.76 10.96
C GLY A 230 -3.89 -20.07 10.87
N PHE A 231 -4.72 -20.44 9.90
CA PHE A 231 -6.02 -19.81 9.65
C PHE A 231 -7.12 -20.88 9.64
N PHE A 232 -8.31 -20.48 10.08
CA PHE A 232 -9.51 -21.29 10.10
C PHE A 232 -10.69 -20.43 9.65
N ASP A 233 -11.73 -21.08 9.14
CA ASP A 233 -12.98 -20.40 8.80
C ASP A 233 -13.62 -19.84 10.07
N ASP A 234 -14.33 -18.72 9.94
CA ASP A 234 -15.03 -18.07 11.05
C ASP A 234 -15.90 -19.05 11.84
N ASP A 235 -15.62 -19.20 13.13
CA ASP A 235 -16.28 -20.13 14.05
C ASP A 235 -17.13 -19.42 15.11
N ARG A 236 -17.40 -18.13 14.94
CA ARG A 236 -18.17 -17.33 15.91
C ARG A 236 -19.59 -17.83 16.10
N ASP A 237 -20.16 -18.55 15.13
CA ASP A 237 -21.47 -19.18 15.27
C ASP A 237 -21.50 -20.26 16.37
N VAL A 238 -20.37 -20.95 16.60
CA VAL A 238 -20.22 -21.98 17.63
C VAL A 238 -19.50 -21.49 18.89
N THR A 239 -18.56 -20.54 18.78
CA THR A 239 -17.77 -20.06 19.92
C THR A 239 -18.39 -18.87 20.66
N GLU A 240 -19.10 -17.99 19.95
CA GLU A 240 -19.56 -16.70 20.48
C GLU A 240 -21.07 -16.55 20.47
N LEU A 241 -21.74 -16.92 19.38
CA LEU A 241 -23.15 -16.64 19.16
C LEU A 241 -24.03 -17.24 20.27
N ALA A 242 -23.71 -18.46 20.71
CA ALA A 242 -24.41 -19.10 21.84
C ALA A 242 -24.22 -18.33 23.16
N LEU A 243 -23.08 -17.67 23.36
CA LEU A 243 -22.79 -16.85 24.55
C LEU A 243 -23.55 -15.52 24.50
N PHE A 244 -23.69 -14.93 23.30
CA PHE A 244 -24.26 -13.58 23.13
C PHE A 244 -25.75 -13.56 22.82
N SER A 245 -26.35 -14.69 22.43
CA SER A 245 -27.78 -14.77 22.10
C SER A 245 -28.69 -15.15 23.28
N GLY A 246 -28.14 -15.24 24.49
CA GLY A 246 -28.92 -15.47 25.70
C GLY A 246 -29.78 -14.26 26.10
N GLU A 247 -30.71 -14.47 27.03
CA GLU A 247 -31.48 -13.37 27.61
C GLU A 247 -30.52 -12.47 28.43
N PRO A 248 -30.42 -11.16 28.13
CA PRO A 248 -29.52 -10.27 28.84
C PRO A 248 -30.02 -10.02 30.27
N CYS A 249 -29.10 -9.71 31.17
CA CYS A 249 -29.49 -9.24 32.50
C CYS A 249 -30.16 -7.87 32.42
N MET A 250 -31.31 -7.73 33.08
CA MET A 250 -32.08 -6.47 33.11
C MET A 250 -31.98 -5.70 34.43
N GLU A 251 -31.70 -6.38 35.55
CA GLU A 251 -31.69 -5.76 36.88
C GLU A 251 -30.53 -6.30 37.73
N ALA A 252 -29.89 -5.42 38.52
CA ALA A 252 -28.81 -5.75 39.45
C ALA A 252 -27.63 -6.53 38.81
N CYS A 253 -27.22 -6.14 37.59
CA CYS A 253 -26.33 -6.94 36.74
C CYS A 253 -24.84 -6.94 37.10
N LYS A 254 -24.38 -5.98 37.92
CA LYS A 254 -22.99 -5.86 38.34
C LYS A 254 -22.91 -5.35 39.76
N ASP A 255 -21.94 -5.85 40.51
CA ASP A 255 -21.66 -5.41 41.88
C ASP A 255 -20.84 -4.11 41.94
N SER A 256 -20.10 -3.78 40.87
CA SER A 256 -19.24 -2.59 40.78
C SER A 256 -19.18 -2.03 39.37
N VAL A 257 -18.93 -0.72 39.28
CA VAL A 257 -18.81 0.08 38.05
C VAL A 257 -17.55 0.95 38.07
N GLU A 258 -16.48 0.46 38.68
CA GLU A 258 -15.19 1.16 38.76
C GLU A 258 -14.63 1.49 37.36
N ILE A 259 -14.09 2.70 37.22
CA ILE A 259 -13.48 3.17 35.98
C ILE A 259 -12.05 2.63 35.89
N THR A 260 -11.78 1.75 34.93
CA THR A 260 -10.45 1.14 34.73
C THR A 260 -9.62 1.82 33.64
N MET A 261 -10.27 2.49 32.69
CA MET A 261 -9.61 3.17 31.57
C MET A 261 -10.35 4.46 31.21
N ARG A 262 -9.62 5.52 30.84
CA ARG A 262 -10.16 6.80 30.36
C ARG A 262 -9.39 7.23 29.12
N ALA A 263 -10.09 7.45 28.01
CA ALA A 263 -9.47 7.88 26.74
C ALA A 263 -8.67 9.19 26.90
N THR A 264 -9.10 10.07 27.80
CA THR A 264 -8.41 11.32 28.16
C THR A 264 -7.03 11.12 28.79
N VAL A 265 -6.65 9.89 29.14
CA VAL A 265 -5.29 9.56 29.62
C VAL A 265 -4.33 9.36 28.44
N LEU A 266 -4.82 8.83 27.31
CA LEU A 266 -4.01 8.66 26.10
C LEU A 266 -3.91 9.96 25.31
N ASP A 267 -5.01 10.74 25.27
CA ASP A 267 -5.06 12.09 24.69
C ASP A 267 -4.52 12.19 23.24
N VAL A 268 -4.96 11.26 22.39
CA VAL A 268 -4.59 11.19 20.95
C VAL A 268 -5.73 11.58 20.02
N THR A 269 -6.83 12.11 20.57
CA THR A 269 -7.98 12.60 19.78
C THR A 269 -7.73 14.06 19.40
N PRO A 270 -7.84 14.45 18.12
CA PRO A 270 -7.65 15.84 17.72
C PRO A 270 -8.61 16.79 18.45
N ASP A 271 -8.11 17.92 18.92
CA ASP A 271 -8.93 18.97 19.54
C ASP A 271 -9.66 19.81 18.48
N ASP A 272 -10.92 20.16 18.75
CA ASP A 272 -11.73 21.05 17.90
C ASP A 272 -11.30 22.54 18.02
N GLY A 273 -10.12 22.83 18.58
CA GLY A 273 -9.67 24.20 18.89
C GLY A 273 -10.48 24.90 19.99
N LEU A 274 -11.44 24.20 20.59
CA LEU A 274 -12.15 24.63 21.79
C LEU A 274 -11.33 24.16 22.99
N ALA A 275 -10.63 25.09 23.63
CA ALA A 275 -9.86 24.82 24.83
C ALA A 275 -10.71 23.98 25.82
N PRO A 276 -10.17 22.87 26.36
CA PRO A 276 -10.92 22.08 27.34
C PRO A 276 -11.26 22.99 28.51
N ALA A 277 -12.54 23.06 28.85
CA ALA A 277 -12.99 23.76 30.04
C ALA A 277 -12.26 23.16 31.23
N GLU A 278 -11.39 23.96 31.86
CA GLU A 278 -10.64 23.58 33.05
C GLU A 278 -11.61 22.96 34.07
N ALA A 279 -11.48 21.65 34.27
CA ALA A 279 -12.14 20.99 35.38
C ALA A 279 -11.42 21.44 36.66
N THR A 280 -11.87 22.55 37.24
CA THR A 280 -11.50 22.97 38.57
C THR A 280 -12.05 21.97 39.58
N ALA A 281 -11.30 20.89 39.83
CA ALA A 281 -11.45 20.08 41.03
C ALA A 281 -10.35 20.53 42.01
N GLY A 282 -10.74 21.42 42.93
CA GLY A 282 -9.89 21.89 44.00
C GLY A 282 -9.44 20.75 44.91
N GLY A 283 -8.16 20.78 45.25
CA GLY A 283 -7.52 19.92 46.23
C GLY A 283 -6.12 20.45 46.49
N ALA A 284 -6.04 21.57 47.22
CA ALA A 284 -4.78 22.11 47.70
C ALA A 284 -4.31 21.29 48.92
N GLU A 285 -3.11 20.72 48.81
CA GLU A 285 -2.07 20.53 49.83
C GLU A 285 -0.95 19.70 49.18
N ALA A 286 0.34 19.86 49.41
CA ALA A 286 1.18 20.95 49.87
C ALA A 286 2.60 20.55 49.41
N SER A 287 3.32 21.49 48.83
CA SER A 287 4.73 21.34 48.43
C SER A 287 5.63 21.07 49.64
N ALA A 288 6.51 20.07 49.51
CA ALA A 288 7.78 20.03 50.21
C ALA A 288 8.86 19.51 49.25
N ALA A 289 9.78 20.41 48.90
CA ALA A 289 10.94 20.18 48.08
C ALA A 289 12.11 19.64 48.93
N ALA A 290 12.91 18.74 48.35
CA ALA A 290 14.33 18.44 48.60
C ALA A 290 14.67 17.19 47.75
N GLU A 291 15.78 16.99 47.07
CA GLU A 291 17.05 17.68 46.83
C GLU A 291 17.64 16.94 45.59
N ALA A 292 17.97 17.64 44.51
CA ALA A 292 19.36 17.84 44.05
C ALA A 292 20.19 16.58 43.64
N ALA A 293 20.25 16.37 42.32
CA ALA A 293 21.45 16.12 41.47
C ALA A 293 22.17 14.75 41.54
N PRO A 294 23.02 14.39 40.53
CA PRO A 294 23.36 15.07 39.26
C PRO A 294 23.07 14.19 38.01
N ALA A 295 22.76 14.72 36.83
CA ALA A 295 23.68 15.33 35.85
C ALA A 295 24.96 14.51 35.60
N THR A 296 24.88 13.56 34.66
CA THR A 296 26.06 13.01 33.98
C THR A 296 26.19 13.67 32.61
N GLU A 297 27.26 14.44 32.47
CA GLU A 297 27.79 15.03 31.24
C GLU A 297 28.33 13.95 30.27
N PRO A 298 28.60 14.33 29.00
CA PRO A 298 28.51 13.45 27.84
C PRO A 298 29.76 12.60 27.63
N ALA A 299 29.57 11.40 27.07
CA ALA A 299 30.68 10.60 26.56
C ALA A 299 31.16 11.20 25.22
N THR A 300 32.34 11.79 25.32
CA THR A 300 33.22 12.26 24.25
C THR A 300 33.60 11.14 23.25
N GLU A 301 33.59 11.46 21.96
CA GLU A 301 34.48 10.87 20.94
C GLU A 301 35.93 10.83 21.42
N PRO A 302 36.73 9.91 20.85
CA PRO A 302 38.08 10.26 20.48
C PRO A 302 38.25 10.17 18.96
N ALA A 303 38.65 11.30 18.39
CA ALA A 303 39.20 11.43 17.06
C ALA A 303 40.50 10.63 16.87
N ALA A 304 40.79 10.37 15.60
CA ALA A 304 41.96 9.75 14.97
C ALA A 304 43.33 10.26 15.48
N GLU A 305 44.43 9.51 15.32
CA GLU A 305 45.37 9.52 14.15
C GLU A 305 46.70 8.82 14.59
N PRO A 306 47.75 8.62 13.74
CA PRO A 306 47.85 8.39 12.29
C PRO A 306 48.95 7.36 11.86
N ALA A 307 49.19 7.32 10.53
CA ALA A 307 50.43 7.04 9.77
C ALA A 307 50.68 5.59 9.31
N ALA A 308 50.59 5.26 8.01
CA ALA A 308 51.47 5.55 6.85
C ALA A 308 52.23 4.24 6.48
N GLU A 309 52.49 3.79 5.25
CA GLU A 309 52.92 4.38 3.96
C GLU A 309 52.63 3.32 2.85
N ALA A 310 52.03 3.66 1.71
CA ALA A 310 52.65 4.03 0.42
C ALA A 310 53.03 2.88 -0.54
N ALA A 311 52.45 2.92 -1.74
CA ALA A 311 53.06 2.69 -3.08
C ALA A 311 51.93 2.81 -4.14
N ALA A 312 51.81 3.92 -4.86
CA ALA A 312 52.54 4.30 -6.09
C ALA A 312 51.72 4.00 -7.37
N ASP A 313 51.12 5.06 -7.89
CA ASP A 313 50.60 5.27 -9.25
C ASP A 313 51.77 5.24 -10.27
N PRO A 314 51.52 4.90 -11.55
CA PRO A 314 51.89 5.89 -12.55
C PRO A 314 50.92 6.01 -13.73
N ALA A 315 50.55 7.27 -14.00
CA ALA A 315 50.82 8.03 -15.23
C ALA A 315 49.58 8.51 -15.99
N ALA A 316 49.35 9.82 -15.87
CA ALA A 316 48.56 10.63 -16.79
C ALA A 316 49.50 11.54 -17.61
N GLU A 317 49.16 11.73 -18.89
CA GLU A 317 49.55 12.86 -19.78
C GLU A 317 48.47 12.99 -20.89
N PRO A 318 48.26 14.15 -21.55
CA PRO A 318 47.89 15.44 -21.00
C PRO A 318 46.68 16.11 -21.73
N VAL A 319 46.24 17.22 -21.13
CA VAL A 319 45.25 18.26 -21.45
C VAL A 319 44.94 18.59 -22.93
N ALA A 320 43.65 18.83 -23.22
CA ALA A 320 43.19 19.78 -24.24
C ALA A 320 41.97 20.60 -23.74
N GLU A 321 42.14 21.92 -23.58
CA GLU A 321 41.10 22.98 -23.66
C GLU A 321 40.77 23.24 -25.16
N PRO A 322 39.71 23.98 -25.61
CA PRO A 322 38.86 25.00 -24.95
C PRO A 322 37.35 24.91 -25.41
N PRO A 323 36.46 25.93 -25.38
CA PRO A 323 36.55 27.28 -24.83
C PRO A 323 35.40 27.74 -23.91
N SER A 324 35.72 28.77 -23.14
CA SER A 324 34.82 29.73 -22.52
C SER A 324 33.87 30.38 -23.55
N VAL A 325 32.57 30.36 -23.28
CA VAL A 325 31.59 31.23 -23.94
C VAL A 325 31.12 32.30 -22.98
N GLU A 326 31.40 33.55 -23.35
CA GLU A 326 30.85 34.75 -22.75
C GLU A 326 29.33 34.81 -22.99
N ALA A 327 28.63 35.41 -22.03
CA ALA A 327 27.23 35.79 -22.12
C ALA A 327 27.00 36.80 -23.24
N ASP A 328 26.10 36.48 -24.18
CA ASP A 328 24.95 37.31 -24.62
C ASP A 328 24.21 36.60 -25.79
N ALA A 329 23.00 36.06 -25.55
CA ALA A 329 22.02 35.68 -26.59
C ALA A 329 20.67 35.28 -25.95
N PRO A 330 19.52 35.52 -26.62
CA PRO A 330 18.22 35.76 -25.97
C PRO A 330 17.53 34.48 -25.49
N ALA A 331 16.63 34.64 -24.52
CA ALA A 331 15.77 33.59 -23.97
C ALA A 331 15.07 32.78 -25.08
N SER A 332 15.57 31.57 -25.32
CA SER A 332 14.95 30.57 -26.17
C SER A 332 13.64 30.12 -25.52
N ALA A 333 12.56 30.04 -26.30
CA ALA A 333 11.31 29.41 -25.89
C ALA A 333 11.58 27.99 -25.34
N PRO A 334 10.78 27.50 -24.37
CA PRO A 334 11.00 26.19 -23.78
C PRO A 334 10.96 25.12 -24.88
N ASP A 335 11.93 24.21 -24.85
CA ASP A 335 11.90 23.02 -25.68
C ASP A 335 10.66 22.21 -25.30
N MET A 336 9.63 22.30 -26.15
CA MET A 336 8.34 21.67 -25.88
C MET A 336 8.44 20.15 -25.80
N ALA A 337 9.43 19.53 -26.45
CA ALA A 337 9.67 18.10 -26.32
C ALA A 337 10.23 17.78 -24.92
N LEU A 338 11.13 18.62 -24.42
CA LEU A 338 11.68 18.51 -23.06
C LEU A 338 10.60 18.74 -21.99
N VAL A 339 9.73 19.73 -22.18
CA VAL A 339 8.56 19.98 -21.31
C VAL A 339 7.61 18.78 -21.29
N ALA A 340 7.31 18.19 -22.44
CA ALA A 340 6.44 17.01 -22.53
C ALA A 340 7.07 15.76 -21.90
N ALA A 341 8.40 15.59 -21.98
CA ALA A 341 9.11 14.54 -21.27
C ALA A 341 9.06 14.78 -19.75
N GLY A 342 9.26 16.02 -19.32
CA GLY A 342 9.15 16.46 -17.94
C GLY A 342 7.76 16.23 -17.34
N GLU A 343 6.70 16.51 -18.10
CA GLU A 343 5.31 16.25 -17.68
C GLU A 343 5.06 14.77 -17.40
N GLN A 344 5.52 13.88 -18.29
CA GLN A 344 5.40 12.45 -18.11
C GLN A 344 6.19 11.96 -16.90
N LEU A 345 7.38 12.50 -16.68
CA LEU A 345 8.18 12.16 -15.51
C LEU A 345 7.55 12.68 -14.22
N PHE A 346 7.04 13.92 -14.22
CA PHE A 346 6.31 14.51 -13.10
C PHE A 346 5.09 13.65 -12.72
N ARG A 347 4.30 13.20 -13.70
CA ARG A 347 3.14 12.30 -13.46
C ARG A 347 3.55 11.01 -12.75
N ARG A 348 4.67 10.41 -13.15
CA ARG A 348 5.15 9.11 -12.62
C ARG A 348 5.90 9.23 -11.29
N ARG A 349 6.51 10.38 -11.00
CA ARG A 349 7.45 10.52 -9.86
C ARG A 349 7.02 11.55 -8.83
N CYS A 350 6.17 12.51 -9.19
CA CYS A 350 5.87 13.68 -8.36
C CYS A 350 4.37 13.85 -8.09
N ALA A 351 3.50 13.45 -9.04
CA ALA A 351 2.06 13.74 -9.00
C ALA A 351 1.26 12.97 -7.94
N SER A 352 1.87 11.99 -7.27
CA SER A 352 1.28 11.36 -6.07
C SER A 352 1.24 12.34 -4.89
N CYS A 353 2.26 13.19 -4.76
CA CYS A 353 2.44 14.10 -3.62
C CYS A 353 2.19 15.57 -3.97
N HIS A 354 2.41 15.97 -5.22
CA HIS A 354 2.36 17.37 -5.65
C HIS A 354 1.34 17.61 -6.76
N GLU A 355 0.84 18.84 -6.81
CA GLU A 355 0.01 19.34 -7.90
C GLU A 355 0.63 20.56 -8.56
N VAL A 356 0.38 20.67 -9.86
CA VAL A 356 0.80 21.76 -10.74
C VAL A 356 -0.35 22.07 -11.70
N GLY A 357 -0.62 23.35 -11.95
CA GLY A 357 -1.63 23.81 -12.89
C GLY A 357 -2.76 24.61 -12.26
N GLU A 358 -3.80 24.90 -13.05
CA GLU A 358 -4.95 25.70 -12.60
C GLU A 358 -5.74 24.95 -11.51
N GLY A 359 -5.95 25.60 -10.37
CA GLY A 359 -6.68 25.03 -9.24
C GLY A 359 -5.91 23.98 -8.43
N ALA A 360 -4.59 23.87 -8.60
CA ALA A 360 -3.73 22.98 -7.83
C ALA A 360 -3.85 23.21 -6.31
N ARG A 361 -3.88 22.11 -5.55
CA ARG A 361 -4.07 22.09 -4.09
C ARG A 361 -2.90 21.41 -3.40
N THR A 362 -2.62 21.88 -2.18
CA THR A 362 -1.65 21.24 -1.30
C THR A 362 -2.13 19.83 -0.93
N ARG A 363 -1.25 18.84 -1.03
CA ARG A 363 -1.49 17.44 -0.61
C ARG A 363 -0.42 17.02 0.42
N THR A 364 0.17 15.83 0.23
CA THR A 364 1.36 15.36 0.94
C THR A 364 2.54 16.34 0.76
N GLY A 365 2.66 16.95 -0.41
CA GLY A 365 3.60 18.04 -0.70
C GLY A 365 2.88 19.35 -1.06
N PRO A 366 3.59 20.50 -1.04
CA PRO A 366 3.05 21.80 -1.43
C PRO A 366 2.75 21.87 -2.93
N VAL A 367 1.89 22.81 -3.32
CA VAL A 367 1.69 23.20 -4.72
C VAL A 367 3.00 23.71 -5.33
N LEU A 368 3.29 23.28 -6.55
CA LEU A 368 4.55 23.58 -7.23
C LEU A 368 4.44 24.62 -8.37
N ASN A 369 3.27 25.23 -8.58
CA ASN A 369 3.14 26.39 -9.45
C ASN A 369 4.14 27.48 -9.03
N GLY A 370 4.87 28.00 -10.00
CA GLY A 370 5.89 29.02 -9.85
C GLY A 370 7.03 28.65 -8.91
N VAL A 371 7.30 27.36 -8.66
CA VAL A 371 8.34 26.95 -7.71
C VAL A 371 9.73 27.40 -8.13
N VAL A 372 10.03 27.45 -9.43
CA VAL A 372 11.36 27.84 -9.92
C VAL A 372 11.57 29.34 -9.71
N GLY A 373 12.56 29.69 -8.89
CA GLY A 373 12.86 31.04 -8.43
C GLY A 373 12.14 31.46 -7.14
N ARG A 374 11.20 30.65 -6.64
CA ARG A 374 10.45 30.95 -5.41
C ARG A 374 11.32 30.75 -4.16
N PRO A 375 11.16 31.55 -3.09
CA PRO A 375 11.81 31.30 -1.81
C PRO A 375 11.51 29.89 -1.30
N ILE A 376 12.51 29.22 -0.73
CA ILE A 376 12.32 27.90 -0.14
C ILE A 376 11.36 28.02 1.05
N ALA A 377 10.49 27.01 1.23
CA ALA A 377 9.50 26.96 2.30
C ALA A 377 8.48 28.13 2.34
N SER A 378 8.04 28.61 1.18
CA SER A 378 7.13 29.78 1.09
C SER A 378 5.74 29.51 0.52
N ALA A 379 5.39 28.27 0.15
CA ALA A 379 4.02 27.99 -0.29
C ALA A 379 3.05 28.11 0.88
N GLU A 380 1.95 28.82 0.68
CA GLU A 380 0.98 29.11 1.73
C GLU A 380 0.28 27.83 2.23
N GLY A 381 0.06 27.75 3.54
CA GLY A 381 -0.71 26.67 4.16
C GLY A 381 -0.02 25.30 4.22
N PHE A 382 1.25 25.18 3.84
CA PHE A 382 2.02 23.95 3.97
C PHE A 382 3.00 24.02 5.15
N GLY A 383 2.99 23.02 6.03
CA GLY A 383 3.98 22.90 7.11
C GLY A 383 5.25 22.24 6.61
N TYR A 384 6.38 22.95 6.64
CA TYR A 384 7.66 22.49 6.09
C TYR A 384 8.53 21.76 7.12
N SER A 385 9.55 21.03 6.65
CA SER A 385 10.57 20.48 7.54
C SER A 385 11.47 21.61 8.05
N ARG A 386 12.02 21.47 9.27
CA ARG A 386 12.86 22.51 9.88
C ARG A 386 14.03 22.92 8.98
N VAL A 387 14.66 21.97 8.28
CA VAL A 387 15.76 22.27 7.35
C VAL A 387 15.33 23.14 6.17
N LEU A 388 14.11 22.95 5.65
CA LEU A 388 13.56 23.77 4.57
C LEU A 388 13.15 25.16 5.09
N GLU A 389 12.59 25.24 6.29
CA GLU A 389 12.25 26.51 6.94
C GLU A 389 13.51 27.34 7.21
N ASP A 390 14.57 26.73 7.74
CA ASP A 390 15.85 27.38 8.00
C ASP A 390 16.50 27.86 6.69
N ALA A 391 16.42 27.06 5.61
CA ALA A 391 16.90 27.45 4.29
C ALA A 391 16.14 28.65 3.71
N GLY A 392 14.80 28.65 3.84
CA GLY A 392 13.95 29.77 3.44
C GLY A 392 14.25 31.05 4.25
N ALA A 393 14.40 30.92 5.57
CA ALA A 393 14.76 32.02 6.47
C ALA A 393 16.15 32.61 6.17
N ALA A 394 17.07 31.79 5.68
CA ALA A 394 18.38 32.22 5.17
C ALA A 394 18.32 32.92 3.80
N GLY A 395 17.12 33.07 3.21
CA GLY A 395 16.91 33.74 1.93
C GLY A 395 17.25 32.90 0.71
N ARG A 396 17.35 31.56 0.85
CA ARG A 396 17.57 30.67 -0.29
C ARG A 396 16.31 30.59 -1.15
N VAL A 397 16.52 30.45 -2.44
CA VAL A 397 15.46 30.32 -3.46
C VAL A 397 15.67 29.03 -4.24
N TRP A 398 14.60 28.48 -4.80
CA TRP A 398 14.67 27.35 -5.72
C TRP A 398 15.20 27.80 -7.10
N SER A 399 16.48 28.16 -7.17
CA SER A 399 17.15 28.37 -8.46
C SER A 399 17.17 27.05 -9.26
N VAL A 400 17.46 27.12 -10.56
CA VAL A 400 17.55 25.90 -11.39
C VAL A 400 18.60 24.95 -10.83
N GLU A 401 19.74 25.48 -10.39
CA GLU A 401 20.86 24.71 -9.83
C GLU A 401 20.51 24.12 -8.46
N GLU A 402 19.90 24.92 -7.58
CA GLU A 402 19.47 24.46 -6.25
C GLU A 402 18.38 23.39 -6.36
N LEU A 403 17.41 23.60 -7.25
CA LEU A 403 16.35 22.63 -7.50
C LEU A 403 16.90 21.37 -8.17
N ALA A 404 17.85 21.48 -9.11
CA ALA A 404 18.50 20.33 -9.71
C ALA A 404 19.26 19.48 -8.69
N ALA A 405 20.05 20.12 -7.82
CA ALA A 405 20.76 19.42 -6.74
C ALA A 405 19.78 18.74 -5.77
N TYR A 406 18.71 19.42 -5.40
CA TYR A 406 17.69 18.86 -4.52
C TYR A 406 16.89 17.73 -5.18
N LEU A 407 16.61 17.82 -6.49
CA LEU A 407 15.95 16.74 -7.24
C LEU A 407 16.87 15.54 -7.48
N ALA A 408 18.19 15.74 -7.53
CA ALA A 408 19.17 14.66 -7.67
C ALA A 408 19.29 13.80 -6.40
N ASP A 409 19.32 14.43 -5.23
CA ASP A 409 19.33 13.77 -3.93
C ASP A 409 18.76 14.69 -2.84
N PRO A 410 17.44 14.61 -2.54
CA PRO A 410 16.83 15.50 -1.56
C PRO A 410 17.40 15.35 -0.15
N ARG A 411 17.74 14.13 0.26
CA ARG A 411 18.21 13.83 1.61
C ARG A 411 19.68 14.22 1.80
N GLY A 412 20.50 14.08 0.76
CA GLY A 412 21.87 14.58 0.76
C GLY A 412 21.94 16.10 0.65
N ALA A 413 21.12 16.71 -0.21
CA ALA A 413 21.09 18.16 -0.39
C ALA A 413 20.52 18.91 0.84
N MET A 414 19.49 18.35 1.48
CA MET A 414 18.88 18.92 2.70
C MET A 414 18.57 17.84 3.74
N PRO A 415 19.58 17.42 4.52
CA PRO A 415 19.42 16.43 5.58
C PRO A 415 18.33 16.84 6.58
N GLY A 416 17.38 15.93 6.82
CA GLY A 416 16.20 16.21 7.65
C GLY A 416 14.98 16.72 6.87
N THR A 417 15.05 16.78 5.54
CA THR A 417 13.85 17.03 4.72
C THR A 417 12.81 15.92 4.93
N ARG A 418 11.54 16.31 4.95
CA ARG A 418 10.39 15.38 5.05
C ARG A 418 9.94 14.86 3.68
N MET A 419 10.55 15.32 2.59
CA MET A 419 10.26 14.81 1.25
C MET A 419 10.87 13.42 1.08
N ALA A 420 10.02 12.39 1.10
CA ALA A 420 10.43 10.99 0.91
C ALA A 420 10.58 10.67 -0.59
N PHE A 421 11.66 11.16 -1.19
CA PHE A 421 12.01 10.93 -2.59
C PHE A 421 13.49 10.58 -2.72
N GLN A 422 13.81 9.54 -3.51
CA GLN A 422 15.18 9.02 -3.65
C GLN A 422 16.06 9.88 -4.59
N GLY A 423 15.45 10.80 -5.33
CA GLY A 423 16.13 11.61 -6.31
C GLY A 423 16.08 11.04 -7.72
N LEU A 424 16.44 11.87 -8.70
CA LEU A 424 16.57 11.52 -10.11
C LEU A 424 18.06 11.35 -10.44
N ARG A 425 18.43 10.21 -11.01
CA ARG A 425 19.84 9.91 -11.33
C ARG A 425 20.30 10.52 -12.66
N SER A 426 19.37 10.81 -13.56
CA SER A 426 19.66 11.34 -14.89
C SER A 426 19.58 12.87 -14.90
N GLU A 427 20.67 13.53 -15.31
CA GLU A 427 20.69 14.98 -15.51
C GLU A 427 19.67 15.44 -16.55
N GLU A 428 19.43 14.63 -17.59
CA GLU A 428 18.43 14.90 -18.62
C GLU A 428 17.01 14.86 -18.05
N GLU A 429 16.73 13.90 -17.16
CA GLU A 429 15.45 13.79 -16.47
C GLU A 429 15.20 14.95 -15.49
N ILE A 430 16.24 15.37 -14.76
CA ILE A 430 16.19 16.55 -13.90
C ILE A 430 15.89 17.79 -14.72
N ALA A 431 16.62 18.00 -15.82
CA ALA A 431 16.39 19.13 -16.72
C ALA A 431 14.97 19.14 -17.30
N ALA A 432 14.44 17.96 -17.66
CA ALA A 432 13.09 17.81 -18.17
C ALA A 432 12.03 18.23 -17.12
N VAL A 433 12.14 17.74 -15.88
CA VAL A 433 11.20 18.12 -14.80
C VAL A 433 11.29 19.61 -14.49
N ILE A 434 12.49 20.18 -14.45
CA ILE A 434 12.63 21.63 -14.23
C ILE A 434 12.00 22.42 -15.38
N ALA A 435 12.19 22.03 -16.64
CA ALA A 435 11.56 22.66 -17.79
C ALA A 435 10.02 22.61 -17.70
N PHE A 436 9.46 21.47 -17.27
CA PHE A 436 8.03 21.34 -17.03
C PHE A 436 7.52 22.22 -15.87
N LEU A 437 8.26 22.31 -14.77
CA LEU A 437 7.90 23.21 -13.67
C LEU A 437 7.98 24.69 -14.08
N GLN A 438 8.95 25.05 -14.92
CA GLN A 438 9.05 26.40 -15.51
C GLN A 438 7.89 26.76 -16.43
N SER A 439 7.25 25.77 -17.08
CA SER A 439 6.06 26.01 -17.90
C SER A 439 4.80 26.28 -17.09
N HIS A 440 4.87 26.24 -15.75
CA HIS A 440 3.76 26.49 -14.83
C HIS A 440 4.12 27.59 -13.82
N PRO A 441 4.16 28.87 -14.25
CA PRO A 441 4.35 30.00 -13.34
C PRO A 441 3.18 30.11 -12.33
N GLU A 442 3.35 30.95 -11.30
CA GLU A 442 2.28 31.26 -10.30
C GLU A 442 0.98 31.74 -10.94
#